data_AF-A0A2I0LF01-F1
#
_entry.id   AF-A0A2I0LF01-F1
#
_cell.length_a   1.000
_cell.length_b   1.000
_cell.length_c   1.000
_cell.angle_alpha   90.00
_cell.angle_beta   90.00
_cell.angle_gamma   90.00
#
_symmetry.space_group_name_H-M   'P 1'
#
loop_
_entity.id
_entity.type
_entity.pdbx_description
1 polymer ?
#
loop_
_entity_poly.entity_id
_entity_poly.type
_entity_poly.pdbx_seq_one_letter_code
_entity_poly.pdbx_strand_id
1 'polypeptide(L)'
;MNGQHLRALPSEELTRLIGARWKATGILKESEGPFVDEAVQLLKDGIDLITDSDKALTNLLSYPLHATLTSSEGKSVLEDKLSEVSASLLSAYDSGELLGALDEGHSGWQKWVKGFGKSLKRKGKSLFMPLRVLLTGKLHGPDMGASILLLHKAGKSGVVAAEAGFITLDERFNMLRQLHWDSLNQDQPQPEPAATLSS
;
A
#
# COMPACT_ATOMS: atom_id res chain seq x y z
N MET A 1 -23.97 15.16 2.81
CA MET A 1 -23.86 15.05 1.34
C MET A 1 -23.52 13.61 1.03
N ASN A 2 -24.30 12.90 0.19
CA ASN A 2 -24.12 11.46 -0.10
C ASN A 2 -23.23 11.21 -1.34
N GLY A 3 -22.94 9.94 -1.64
CA GLY A 3 -21.96 9.56 -2.67
C GLY A 3 -22.38 9.84 -4.10
N GLN A 4 -23.68 9.90 -4.40
CA GLN A 4 -24.16 10.31 -5.72
C GLN A 4 -23.97 11.82 -5.94
N HIS A 5 -24.24 12.64 -4.93
CA HIS A 5 -24.01 14.08 -5.01
C HIS A 5 -22.52 14.44 -5.08
N LEU A 6 -21.66 13.68 -4.39
CA LEU A 6 -20.21 13.88 -4.43
C LEU A 6 -19.61 13.60 -5.81
N ARG A 7 -20.02 12.50 -6.45
CA ARG A 7 -19.54 12.13 -7.79
C ARG A 7 -20.00 13.09 -8.89
N ALA A 8 -21.08 13.83 -8.65
CA ALA A 8 -21.60 14.83 -9.59
C ALA A 8 -20.91 16.20 -9.47
N LEU A 9 -20.08 16.42 -8.44
CA LEU A 9 -19.35 17.68 -8.29
C LEU A 9 -18.26 17.82 -9.36
N PRO A 10 -17.98 19.05 -9.83
CA PRO A 10 -16.77 19.33 -10.58
C PRO A 10 -15.52 18.87 -9.82
N SER A 11 -14.54 18.31 -10.53
CA SER A 11 -13.34 17.75 -9.90
C SER A 11 -12.58 18.75 -9.02
N GLU A 12 -12.55 20.02 -9.42
CA GLU A 12 -11.93 21.10 -8.67
C GLU A 12 -12.64 21.37 -7.34
N GLU A 13 -13.98 21.43 -7.36
CA GLU A 13 -14.77 21.65 -6.15
C GLU A 13 -14.68 20.46 -5.19
N LEU A 14 -14.71 19.23 -5.71
CA LEU A 14 -14.49 18.03 -4.91
C LEU A 14 -13.13 18.05 -4.21
N THR A 15 -12.08 18.43 -4.96
CA THR A 15 -10.71 18.51 -4.45
C THR A 15 -10.59 19.56 -3.36
N ARG A 16 -11.17 20.75 -3.57
CA ARG A 16 -11.21 21.83 -2.59
C ARG A 16 -11.89 21.40 -1.29
N LEU A 17 -13.05 20.74 -1.37
CA LEU A 17 -13.80 20.28 -0.19
C LEU A 17 -13.06 19.21 0.60
N ILE A 18 -12.50 18.21 -0.07
CA ILE A 18 -11.75 17.14 0.58
C ILE A 18 -10.42 17.64 1.15
N GLY A 19 -9.68 18.45 0.39
CA GLY A 19 -8.42 19.05 0.83
C GLY A 19 -8.61 19.95 2.06
N ALA A 20 -9.64 20.81 2.06
CA ALA A 20 -10.00 21.61 3.22
C ALA A 20 -10.32 20.74 4.45
N ARG A 21 -11.01 19.61 4.25
CA ARG A 21 -11.29 18.66 5.32
C ARG A 21 -10.02 18.06 5.89
N TRP A 22 -9.15 17.49 5.06
CA TRP A 22 -7.93 16.82 5.53
C TRP A 22 -7.00 17.75 6.29
N LYS A 23 -6.98 19.04 5.93
CA LYS A 23 -6.29 20.07 6.71
C LYS A 23 -7.00 20.34 8.04
N ALA A 24 -8.32 20.51 8.03
CA ALA A 24 -9.10 20.79 9.24
C ALA A 24 -9.08 19.63 10.26
N THR A 25 -9.01 18.38 9.79
CA THR A 25 -8.89 17.18 10.63
C THR A 25 -7.46 16.86 11.03
N GLY A 26 -6.48 17.67 10.60
CA GLY A 26 -5.08 17.54 10.98
C GLY A 26 -4.37 16.35 10.33
N ILE A 27 -4.90 15.79 9.24
CA ILE A 27 -4.21 14.72 8.48
C ILE A 27 -3.12 15.34 7.60
N LEU A 28 -3.42 16.47 6.95
CA LEU A 28 -2.49 17.23 6.11
C LEU A 28 -2.23 18.62 6.70
N LYS A 29 -1.06 19.18 6.42
CA LYS A 29 -0.70 20.56 6.79
C LYS A 29 -1.28 21.59 5.82
N GLU A 30 -1.51 21.15 4.60
CA GLU A 30 -1.98 21.97 3.47
C GLU A 30 -3.30 21.41 2.93
N SER A 31 -4.15 22.29 2.41
CA SER A 31 -5.48 21.95 1.88
C SER A 31 -5.52 21.88 0.36
N GLU A 32 -4.44 22.27 -0.30
CA GLU A 32 -4.34 22.42 -1.75
C GLU A 32 -2.94 22.00 -2.20
N GLY A 33 -2.77 21.78 -3.49
CA GLY A 33 -1.49 21.53 -4.13
C GLY A 33 -1.33 20.10 -4.64
N PRO A 34 -0.20 19.80 -5.31
CA PRO A 34 -0.09 18.61 -6.15
C PRO A 34 -0.25 17.29 -5.41
N PHE A 35 0.04 17.23 -4.11
CA PHE A 35 -0.22 16.03 -3.31
C PHE A 35 -1.72 15.83 -3.07
N VAL A 36 -2.43 16.90 -2.70
CA VAL A 36 -3.87 16.87 -2.43
C VAL A 36 -4.63 16.48 -3.69
N ASP A 37 -4.29 17.08 -4.83
CA ASP A 37 -4.94 16.81 -6.11
C ASP A 37 -4.81 15.34 -6.52
N GLU A 38 -3.60 14.79 -6.42
CA GLU A 38 -3.30 13.39 -6.74
C GLU A 38 -3.97 12.42 -5.74
N ALA A 39 -3.99 12.76 -4.44
CA ALA A 39 -4.64 11.97 -3.41
C ALA A 39 -6.16 11.90 -3.60
N VAL A 40 -6.80 13.05 -3.89
CA VAL A 40 -8.24 13.09 -4.18
C VAL A 40 -8.53 12.27 -5.44
N GLN A 41 -7.76 12.47 -6.51
CA GLN A 41 -7.95 11.74 -7.76
C GLN A 41 -7.80 10.22 -7.59
N LEU A 42 -6.88 9.76 -6.74
CA LEU A 42 -6.67 8.34 -6.45
C LEU A 42 -7.80 7.73 -5.62
N LEU A 43 -8.36 8.49 -4.68
CA LEU A 43 -9.27 7.98 -3.65
C LEU A 43 -10.75 8.24 -3.95
N LYS A 44 -11.09 9.20 -4.84
CA LYS A 44 -12.45 9.68 -5.07
C LYS A 44 -13.48 8.59 -5.35
N ASP A 45 -13.11 7.51 -6.04
CA ASP A 45 -14.05 6.45 -6.41
C ASP A 45 -14.47 5.60 -5.20
N GLY A 46 -13.66 5.59 -4.14
CA GLY A 46 -13.93 4.91 -2.86
C GLY A 46 -14.48 5.81 -1.76
N ILE A 47 -14.83 7.07 -2.07
CA ILE A 47 -15.34 8.04 -1.11
C ILE A 47 -16.84 8.26 -1.38
N ASP A 48 -17.69 7.73 -0.51
CA ASP A 48 -19.14 7.93 -0.58
C ASP A 48 -19.61 9.16 0.21
N LEU A 49 -18.90 9.53 1.28
CA LEU A 49 -19.15 10.76 2.03
C LEU A 49 -17.86 11.55 2.15
N ILE A 50 -17.94 12.88 2.22
CA ILE A 50 -16.78 13.74 2.52
C ILE A 50 -16.07 13.26 3.80
N THR A 51 -16.83 12.76 4.77
CA THR A 51 -16.30 12.19 6.01
C THR A 51 -15.47 10.93 5.83
N ASP A 52 -15.74 10.15 4.80
CA ASP A 52 -15.03 8.90 4.53
C ASP A 52 -13.63 9.16 3.95
N SER A 53 -13.40 10.36 3.42
CA SER A 53 -12.10 10.76 2.87
C SER A 53 -10.98 10.70 3.91
N ASP A 54 -11.26 10.97 5.20
CA ASP A 54 -10.29 10.86 6.28
C ASP A 54 -9.81 9.42 6.42
N LYS A 55 -10.76 8.48 6.45
CA LYS A 55 -10.48 7.05 6.54
C LYS A 55 -9.75 6.56 5.29
N ALA A 56 -10.13 7.04 4.11
CA ALA A 56 -9.47 6.68 2.87
C ALA A 56 -8.00 7.09 2.86
N LEU A 57 -7.70 8.35 3.24
CA LEU A 57 -6.34 8.87 3.26
C LEU A 57 -5.50 8.23 4.38
N THR A 58 -6.01 8.15 5.61
CA THR A 58 -5.30 7.49 6.72
C THR A 58 -5.04 6.01 6.42
N ASN A 59 -5.95 5.32 5.73
CA ASN A 59 -5.73 3.96 5.27
C ASN A 59 -4.64 3.87 4.18
N LEU A 60 -4.50 4.86 3.30
CA LEU A 60 -3.38 4.89 2.34
C LEU A 60 -2.03 5.06 3.07
N LEU A 61 -1.99 5.97 4.05
CA LEU A 61 -0.80 6.33 4.82
C LEU A 61 -0.35 5.23 5.80
N SER A 62 -1.28 4.39 6.26
CA SER A 62 -0.98 3.28 7.18
C SER A 62 -0.27 2.11 6.50
N TYR A 63 0.33 1.23 7.30
CA TYR A 63 1.00 0.02 6.84
C TYR A 63 0.70 -1.18 7.75
N PRO A 64 -0.51 -1.78 7.68
CA PRO A 64 -0.94 -2.85 8.58
C PRO A 64 -0.40 -4.23 8.14
N LEU A 65 0.89 -4.31 7.82
CA LEU A 65 1.50 -5.50 7.21
C LEU A 65 1.31 -6.75 8.06
N HIS A 66 1.69 -6.71 9.33
CA HIS A 66 1.60 -7.88 10.21
C HIS A 66 0.16 -8.39 10.31
N ALA A 67 -0.80 -7.50 10.59
CA ALA A 67 -2.22 -7.84 10.66
C ALA A 67 -2.73 -8.47 9.35
N THR A 68 -2.26 -7.98 8.20
CA THR A 68 -2.60 -8.56 6.90
C THR A 68 -1.99 -9.96 6.73
N LEU A 69 -0.72 -10.16 7.07
CA LEU A 69 -0.03 -11.44 6.90
C LEU A 69 -0.59 -12.53 7.84
N THR A 70 -1.04 -12.17 9.04
CA THR A 70 -1.66 -13.10 9.99
C THR A 70 -3.16 -13.32 9.76
N SER A 71 -3.75 -12.65 8.76
CA SER A 71 -5.15 -12.83 8.43
C SER A 71 -5.38 -14.14 7.64
N SER A 72 -6.61 -14.65 7.65
CA SER A 72 -7.01 -15.82 6.86
C SER A 72 -6.72 -15.65 5.37
N GLU A 73 -6.92 -14.43 4.84
CA GLU A 73 -6.70 -14.09 3.43
C GLU A 73 -5.21 -13.93 3.10
N GLY A 74 -4.40 -13.51 4.08
CA GLY A 74 -2.95 -13.31 3.97
C GLY A 74 -2.16 -14.61 3.73
N LYS A 75 -2.66 -15.75 4.22
CA LYS A 75 -2.01 -17.07 4.08
C LYS A 75 -1.68 -17.41 2.63
N SER A 76 -2.60 -17.13 1.71
CA SER A 76 -2.43 -17.41 0.28
C SER A 76 -1.23 -16.69 -0.35
N VAL A 77 -0.86 -15.52 0.18
CA VAL A 77 0.27 -14.75 -0.32
C VAL A 77 1.58 -15.28 0.28
N LEU A 78 1.58 -15.69 1.55
CA LEU A 78 2.75 -16.30 2.21
C LEU A 78 3.19 -17.59 1.50
N GLU A 79 2.23 -18.45 1.14
CA GLU A 79 2.47 -19.71 0.43
C GLU A 79 3.07 -19.51 -0.97
N ASP A 80 2.82 -18.36 -1.62
CA ASP A 80 3.40 -18.00 -2.91
C ASP A 80 4.80 -17.36 -2.78
N LYS A 81 5.64 -17.90 -1.89
CA LYS A 81 7.04 -17.50 -1.68
C LYS A 81 7.21 -15.98 -1.48
N LEU A 82 6.39 -15.38 -0.62
CA LEU A 82 6.42 -13.93 -0.36
C LEU A 82 7.80 -13.45 0.11
N SER A 83 8.52 -14.28 0.89
CA SER A 83 9.87 -13.99 1.38
C SER A 83 10.89 -13.79 0.25
N GLU A 84 10.82 -14.57 -0.83
CA GLU A 84 11.70 -14.42 -2.01
C GLU A 84 11.43 -13.08 -2.72
N VAL A 85 10.16 -12.69 -2.84
CA VAL A 85 9.76 -11.39 -3.41
C VAL A 85 10.22 -10.25 -2.50
N SER A 86 10.09 -10.42 -1.18
CA SER A 86 10.54 -9.43 -0.21
C SER A 86 12.05 -9.22 -0.25
N ALA A 87 12.86 -10.28 -0.30
CA ALA A 87 14.31 -10.17 -0.40
C ALA A 87 14.74 -9.41 -1.67
N SER A 88 14.07 -9.69 -2.79
CA SER A 88 14.33 -9.01 -4.07
C SER A 88 13.89 -7.55 -4.04
N LEU A 89 12.76 -7.26 -3.39
CA LEU A 89 12.27 -5.89 -3.21
C LEU A 89 13.19 -5.07 -2.30
N LEU A 90 13.69 -5.65 -1.20
CA LEU A 90 14.67 -5.04 -0.32
C LEU A 90 15.94 -4.68 -1.11
N SER A 91 16.46 -5.60 -1.93
CA SER A 91 17.62 -5.35 -2.80
C SER A 91 17.40 -4.20 -3.79
N ALA A 92 16.22 -4.14 -4.43
CA ALA A 92 15.86 -3.06 -5.34
C ALA A 92 15.73 -1.69 -4.64
N TYR A 93 15.36 -1.69 -3.37
CA TYR A 93 15.31 -0.47 -2.57
C TYR A 93 16.69 -0.05 -2.06
N ASP A 94 17.49 -0.98 -1.54
CA ASP A 94 18.84 -0.73 -1.01
C ASP A 94 19.81 -0.23 -2.09
N SER A 95 19.64 -0.70 -3.33
CA SER A 95 20.39 -0.23 -4.50
C SER A 95 19.91 1.12 -5.05
N GLY A 96 18.78 1.64 -4.56
CA GLY A 96 18.14 2.86 -5.06
C GLY A 96 17.38 2.69 -6.38
N GLU A 97 17.34 1.49 -6.98
CA GLU A 97 16.64 1.21 -8.24
C GLU A 97 15.15 1.59 -8.14
N LEU A 98 14.49 1.16 -7.06
CA LEU A 98 13.07 1.48 -6.84
C LEU A 98 12.87 2.99 -6.63
N LEU A 99 13.69 3.63 -5.81
CA LEU A 99 13.55 5.07 -5.52
C LEU A 99 13.76 5.92 -6.78
N GLY A 100 14.76 5.59 -7.61
CA GLY A 100 14.97 6.24 -8.90
C GLY A 100 13.78 6.08 -9.84
N ALA A 101 13.18 4.89 -9.88
CA ALA A 101 11.97 4.65 -10.66
C ALA A 101 10.76 5.46 -10.17
N LEU A 102 10.63 5.67 -8.85
CA LEU A 102 9.57 6.50 -8.28
C LEU A 102 9.80 7.99 -8.55
N ASP A 103 11.06 8.45 -8.55
CA ASP A 103 11.41 9.83 -8.93
C ASP A 103 11.11 10.12 -10.42
N GLU A 104 11.15 9.12 -11.29
CA GLU A 104 10.70 9.18 -12.69
C GLU A 104 9.16 9.14 -12.86
N GLY A 105 8.40 9.08 -11.77
CA GLY A 105 6.94 9.08 -11.80
C GLY A 105 6.33 7.82 -12.40
N HIS A 106 5.16 7.96 -13.03
CA HIS A 106 4.38 6.81 -13.52
C HIS A 106 5.15 5.96 -14.54
N SER A 107 5.88 6.59 -15.47
CA SER A 107 6.66 5.86 -16.47
C SER A 107 7.81 5.08 -15.85
N GLY A 108 8.48 5.64 -14.84
CA GLY A 108 9.57 4.96 -14.14
C GLY A 108 9.04 3.74 -13.40
N TRP A 109 7.97 3.90 -12.63
CA TRP A 109 7.27 2.79 -11.96
C TRP A 109 6.89 1.66 -12.93
N GLN A 110 6.28 1.98 -14.07
CA GLN A 110 5.86 0.97 -15.06
C GLN A 110 7.04 0.20 -15.66
N LYS A 111 8.14 0.90 -15.97
CA LYS A 111 9.37 0.26 -16.47
C LYS A 111 9.97 -0.65 -15.40
N TRP A 112 10.09 -0.15 -14.17
CA TRP A 112 10.66 -0.88 -13.04
C TRP A 112 9.86 -2.13 -12.72
N VAL A 113 8.53 -2.03 -12.50
CA VAL A 113 7.72 -3.19 -12.12
C VAL A 113 7.74 -4.28 -13.19
N LYS A 114 7.84 -3.89 -14.47
CA LYS A 114 8.02 -4.83 -15.59
C LYS A 114 9.38 -5.52 -15.55
N GLY A 115 10.45 -4.78 -15.25
CA GLY A 115 11.80 -5.34 -15.07
C GLY A 115 11.89 -6.26 -13.87
N PHE A 116 11.40 -5.80 -12.72
CA PHE A 116 11.31 -6.55 -11.47
C PHE A 116 10.56 -7.87 -11.67
N GLY A 117 9.37 -7.83 -12.29
CA GLY A 117 8.61 -9.04 -12.61
C GLY A 117 9.36 -10.03 -13.51
N LYS A 118 10.08 -9.54 -14.53
CA LYS A 118 10.92 -10.40 -15.39
C LYS A 118 12.04 -11.08 -14.61
N SER A 119 12.72 -10.36 -13.71
CA SER A 119 13.81 -10.92 -12.89
C SER A 119 13.32 -12.06 -12.00
N LEU A 120 12.10 -11.94 -11.48
CA LEU A 120 11.46 -12.96 -10.63
C LEU A 120 10.70 -14.03 -11.41
N LYS A 121 10.59 -13.89 -12.73
CA LYS A 121 9.72 -14.72 -13.60
C LYS A 121 8.25 -14.72 -13.12
N ARG A 122 7.77 -13.60 -12.58
CA ARG A 122 6.39 -13.39 -12.07
C ARG A 122 5.64 -12.37 -12.92
N LYS A 123 4.32 -12.54 -13.05
CA LYS A 123 3.43 -11.63 -13.81
C LYS A 123 2.00 -11.65 -13.27
N GLY A 124 1.22 -10.59 -13.56
CA GLY A 124 -0.18 -10.54 -13.14
C GLY A 124 -0.33 -10.73 -11.64
N LYS A 125 -1.30 -11.53 -11.20
CA LYS A 125 -1.59 -11.72 -9.76
C LYS A 125 -0.37 -12.21 -8.96
N SER A 126 0.46 -13.12 -9.49
CA SER A 126 1.64 -13.65 -8.78
C SER A 126 2.78 -12.65 -8.62
N LEU A 127 2.73 -11.50 -9.30
CA LEU A 127 3.63 -10.37 -9.11
C LEU A 127 2.97 -9.28 -8.27
N PHE A 128 1.79 -8.82 -8.68
CA PHE A 128 1.15 -7.64 -8.13
C PHE A 128 0.55 -7.88 -6.75
N MET A 129 0.06 -9.08 -6.44
CA MET A 129 -0.48 -9.39 -5.11
C MET A 129 0.60 -9.38 -4.02
N PRO A 130 1.73 -10.12 -4.13
CA PRO A 130 2.79 -10.05 -3.13
C PRO A 130 3.41 -8.65 -3.06
N LEU A 131 3.64 -7.99 -4.21
CA LEU A 131 4.19 -6.63 -4.23
C LEU A 131 3.27 -5.61 -3.55
N ARG A 132 1.94 -5.73 -3.70
CA ARG A 132 0.97 -4.88 -3.02
C ARG A 132 1.04 -5.06 -1.51
N VAL A 133 1.07 -6.30 -1.03
CA VAL A 133 1.19 -6.58 0.40
C VAL A 133 2.48 -5.98 0.95
N LEU A 134 3.61 -6.21 0.28
CA LEU A 134 4.90 -5.69 0.73
C LEU A 134 4.98 -4.16 0.72
N LEU A 135 4.40 -3.47 -0.26
CA LEU A 135 4.51 -2.01 -0.36
C LEU A 135 3.42 -1.26 0.41
N THR A 136 2.23 -1.84 0.59
CA THR A 136 1.07 -1.17 1.19
C THR A 136 0.61 -1.77 2.51
N GLY A 137 1.09 -2.97 2.83
CA GLY A 137 0.66 -3.74 3.99
C GLY A 137 -0.75 -4.30 3.84
N LYS A 138 -1.33 -4.31 2.63
CA LYS A 138 -2.76 -4.61 2.37
C LYS A 138 -2.91 -5.52 1.16
N LEU A 139 -3.97 -6.33 1.15
CA LEU A 139 -4.33 -7.21 0.02
C LEU A 139 -5.06 -6.46 -1.10
N HIS A 140 -5.79 -5.40 -0.73
CA HIS A 140 -6.64 -4.63 -1.62
C HIS A 140 -6.40 -3.13 -1.42
N GLY A 141 -6.89 -2.33 -2.36
CA GLY A 141 -6.79 -0.88 -2.30
C GLY A 141 -6.85 -0.27 -3.70
N PRO A 142 -6.62 1.05 -3.81
CA PRO A 142 -6.60 1.75 -5.09
C PRO A 142 -5.41 1.32 -5.96
N ASP A 143 -5.22 1.99 -7.09
CA ASP A 143 -4.10 1.70 -8.01
C ASP A 143 -2.76 1.70 -7.26
N MET A 144 -2.00 0.61 -7.40
CA MET A 144 -0.77 0.42 -6.63
C MET A 144 0.32 1.39 -7.06
N GLY A 145 0.48 1.63 -8.37
CA GLY A 145 1.52 2.52 -8.87
C GLY A 145 1.32 3.95 -8.37
N ALA A 146 0.11 4.48 -8.55
CA ALA A 146 -0.27 5.79 -8.03
C ALA A 146 -0.16 5.85 -6.49
N SER A 147 -0.55 4.79 -5.78
CA SER A 147 -0.41 4.73 -4.31
C SER A 147 1.05 4.89 -3.86
N ILE A 148 1.98 4.15 -4.46
CA ILE A 148 3.38 4.17 -4.03
C ILE A 148 4.07 5.48 -4.43
N LEU A 149 3.76 6.02 -5.61
CA LEU A 149 4.23 7.35 -6.02
C LEU A 149 3.76 8.45 -5.06
N LEU A 150 2.50 8.39 -4.64
CA LEU A 150 1.94 9.35 -3.71
C LEU A 150 2.56 9.24 -2.31
N LEU A 151 2.82 8.02 -1.83
CA LEU A 151 3.52 7.77 -0.56
C LEU A 151 4.98 8.25 -0.59
N HIS A 152 5.67 8.05 -1.71
CA HIS A 152 7.01 8.58 -1.94
C HIS A 152 7.02 10.12 -1.88
N LYS A 153 6.07 10.75 -2.58
CA LYS A 153 5.87 12.20 -2.57
C LYS A 153 5.53 12.74 -1.18
N ALA A 154 4.70 12.04 -0.41
CA ALA A 154 4.38 12.40 0.98
C ALA A 154 5.64 12.44 1.85
N GLY A 155 6.49 11.41 1.75
CA GLY A 155 7.74 11.30 2.50
C GLY A 155 8.73 12.43 2.18
N LYS A 156 8.81 12.84 0.90
CA LYS A 156 9.74 13.92 0.47
C LYS A 156 9.23 15.33 0.77
N SER A 157 7.92 15.55 0.75
CA SER A 157 7.33 16.89 0.88
C SER A 157 7.03 17.30 2.33
N GLY A 158 6.83 16.33 3.23
CA GLY A 158 6.43 16.63 4.62
C GLY A 158 5.02 17.21 4.75
N VAL A 159 4.18 17.06 3.72
CA VAL A 159 2.79 17.57 3.65
C VAL A 159 1.85 16.90 4.68
N VAL A 160 2.18 15.68 5.09
CA VAL A 160 1.42 14.92 6.09
C VAL A 160 1.78 15.37 7.50
N ALA A 161 0.77 15.54 8.35
CA ALA A 161 0.97 15.87 9.76
C ALA A 161 1.62 14.69 10.52
N ALA A 162 2.44 14.97 11.53
CA ALA A 162 3.15 13.93 12.28
C ALA A 162 2.16 13.03 13.05
N GLU A 163 1.06 13.61 13.48
CA GLU A 163 -0.01 13.02 14.27
C GLU A 163 -0.91 12.10 13.43
N ALA A 164 -0.80 12.16 12.09
CA ALA A 164 -1.60 11.36 11.17
C ALA A 164 -1.14 9.88 11.08
N GLY A 165 -0.06 9.52 11.76
CA GLY A 165 0.45 8.13 11.81
C GLY A 165 0.93 7.61 10.45
N PHE A 166 1.48 8.49 9.62
CA PHE A 166 2.03 8.10 8.31
C PHE A 166 3.29 7.26 8.48
N ILE A 167 3.26 6.05 7.93
CA ILE A 167 4.42 5.17 7.84
C ILE A 167 5.07 5.37 6.46
N THR A 168 6.22 6.03 6.45
CA THR A 168 7.03 6.34 5.28
C THR A 168 7.53 5.09 4.56
N LEU A 169 7.98 5.20 3.30
CA LEU A 169 8.58 4.06 2.61
C LEU A 169 9.80 3.53 3.39
N ASP A 170 10.66 4.41 3.91
CA ASP A 170 11.84 4.00 4.67
C ASP A 170 11.48 3.17 5.91
N GLU A 171 10.46 3.58 6.66
CA GLU A 171 9.94 2.83 7.80
C GLU A 171 9.34 1.49 7.38
N ARG A 172 8.57 1.45 6.28
CA ARG A 172 8.02 0.18 5.74
C ARG A 172 9.13 -0.80 5.38
N PHE A 173 10.18 -0.33 4.71
CA PHE A 173 11.33 -1.16 4.35
C PHE A 173 12.12 -1.61 5.58
N ASN A 174 12.26 -0.77 6.62
CA ASN A 174 12.80 -1.20 7.91
C ASN A 174 11.96 -2.30 8.57
N MET A 175 10.64 -2.18 8.55
CA MET A 175 9.74 -3.22 9.06
C MET A 175 9.88 -4.53 8.28
N LEU A 176 10.03 -4.47 6.95
CA LEU A 176 10.27 -5.66 6.12
C LEU A 176 11.56 -6.39 6.49
N ARG A 177 12.63 -5.66 6.82
CA ARG A 177 13.91 -6.26 7.28
C ARG A 177 13.77 -6.98 8.62
N GLN A 178 12.81 -6.58 9.46
CA GLN A 178 12.57 -7.13 10.79
C GLN A 178 11.55 -8.28 10.78
N LEU A 179 10.99 -8.66 9.63
CA LEU A 179 10.03 -9.75 9.55
C LEU A 179 10.68 -11.12 9.81
N HIS A 180 10.13 -11.85 10.78
CA HIS A 180 10.45 -13.25 11.03
C HIS A 180 9.57 -14.16 10.16
N TRP A 181 10.02 -14.45 8.94
CA TRP A 181 9.28 -15.24 7.95
C TRP A 181 8.88 -16.64 8.44
N ASP A 182 9.73 -17.29 9.24
CA ASP A 182 9.47 -18.63 9.76
C ASP A 182 8.26 -18.66 10.72
N SER A 183 8.09 -17.62 11.54
CA SER A 183 6.97 -17.51 12.48
C SER A 183 5.62 -17.29 11.77
N LEU A 184 5.63 -16.66 10.59
CA LEU A 184 4.41 -16.46 9.79
C LEU A 184 3.93 -17.74 9.10
N ASN A 185 4.80 -18.74 8.95
CA ASN A 185 4.48 -20.03 8.35
C ASN A 185 4.05 -21.09 9.38
N GLN A 186 4.29 -20.88 10.68
CA GLN A 186 4.10 -21.89 11.73
C GLN A 186 2.68 -22.01 12.29
N ASP A 187 1.75 -21.10 11.96
CA ASP A 187 0.31 -21.20 12.34
C ASP A 187 -0.49 -22.18 11.43
N GLN A 188 0.17 -23.21 10.91
CA GLN A 188 -0.48 -24.37 10.32
C GLN A 188 -0.80 -25.38 11.43
N PRO A 189 -2.08 -25.74 11.66
CA PRO A 189 -2.40 -26.91 12.47
C PRO A 189 -1.65 -28.11 11.87
N GLN A 190 -0.78 -28.72 12.66
CA GLN A 190 -0.18 -30.01 12.31
C GLN A 190 -1.32 -30.98 11.99
N PRO A 191 -1.31 -31.69 10.84
CA PRO A 191 -2.30 -32.73 10.61
C PRO A 191 -2.12 -33.79 11.70
N GLU A 192 -3.19 -34.05 12.46
CA GLU A 192 -3.19 -35.13 13.45
C GLU A 192 -2.76 -36.44 12.76
N PRO A 193 -1.86 -37.23 13.37
CA PRO A 193 -1.48 -38.51 12.80
C PRO A 193 -2.72 -39.39 12.74
N ALA A 194 -3.10 -39.81 11.53
CA ALA A 194 -4.18 -40.74 11.29
C ALA A 194 -3.93 -42.00 12.12
N ALA A 195 -4.74 -42.21 13.15
CA ALA A 195 -4.76 -43.44 13.91
C ALA A 195 -5.17 -44.57 12.94
N THR A 196 -4.18 -45.33 12.48
CA THR A 196 -4.38 -46.63 11.84
C THR A 196 -5.02 -47.56 12.86
N LEU A 197 -6.35 -47.65 12.83
CA LEU A 197 -7.07 -48.74 13.48
C LEU A 197 -6.95 -49.98 12.59
N SER A 198 -5.89 -50.75 12.81
CA SER A 198 -5.89 -52.17 12.51
C SER A 198 -6.58 -52.90 13.65
N SER A 199 -7.77 -53.46 13.40
CA SER A 199 -8.29 -54.76 13.90
C SER A 199 -9.69 -54.98 13.34
#